data_AF-A0A3Q1GFM9-F1
#
_entry.id   AF-A0A3Q1GFM9-F1
#
_cell.length_a   1.000
_cell.length_b   1.000
_cell.length_c   1.000
_cell.angle_alpha   90.00
_cell.angle_beta   90.00
_cell.angle_gamma   90.00
#
_symmetry.space_group_name_H-M   'P 1'
#
loop_
_entity.id
_entity.type
_entity.pdbx_description
1 polymer ?
#
loop_
_entity_poly.entity_id
_entity_poly.type
_entity_poly.pdbx_seq_one_letter_code
_entity_poly.pdbx_strand_id
1 'polypeptide(L)'
;MRIFTSLLKNTNPKIEYYSRFSPSPLSIKQFLDFGRDNACEKTSYMFLRKELPVRLANTMREVNLLPDKLLSQPSVRLVQKWYMQSFVELLDYENRKPEDPHALNDFLELLIEIRNRHNDVVPTMAQGVIEYKEKFGFDPFISSNIQYFLDRFYTNRISFRMLINQHTLLFGNDTNPAHPKHIGSIDPTCSVAEVVSDAYDTAKMLCEKYYLAAPGLQIEEFNMKAPKKPIQVVYVPSHLFHMLFELFKNSMRATVELHENSSEGLPPVKAKVTLGKEDLSIKVNYTHLCIIVAFCLSSDGFSRFISPTFCL
;
A
#
# COMPACT_ATOMS: atom_id res chain seq x y z
N MET A 1 10.83 25.61 18.49
CA MET A 1 9.74 25.08 19.34
C MET A 1 8.51 25.99 19.45
N ARG A 2 8.64 27.32 19.60
CA ARG A 2 7.47 28.23 19.79
C ARG A 2 6.59 28.46 18.54
N ILE A 3 7.15 28.32 17.33
CA ILE A 3 6.40 28.50 16.06
C ILE A 3 5.48 27.29 15.81
N PHE A 4 5.98 26.08 16.10
CA PHE A 4 5.23 24.83 15.95
C PHE A 4 4.01 24.77 16.89
N THR A 5 4.13 25.28 18.12
CA THR A 5 3.02 25.32 19.09
C THR A 5 1.95 26.38 18.76
N SER A 6 2.30 27.46 18.06
CA SER A 6 1.33 28.46 17.57
C SER A 6 0.54 27.92 16.38
N LEU A 7 1.22 27.29 15.41
CA LEU A 7 0.59 26.60 14.28
C LEU A 7 -0.38 25.51 14.74
N LEU A 8 -0.01 24.73 15.76
CA LEU A 8 -0.85 23.68 16.35
C LEU A 8 -2.20 24.18 16.94
N LYS A 9 -2.28 25.44 17.40
CA LYS A 9 -3.54 26.00 17.93
C LYS A 9 -4.52 26.42 16.84
N ASN A 10 -4.01 26.88 15.68
CA ASN A 10 -4.83 27.32 14.54
C ASN A 10 -5.17 26.19 13.56
N THR A 11 -4.53 25.02 13.66
CA THR A 11 -4.76 23.89 12.76
C THR A 11 -5.92 23.00 13.17
N ASN A 12 -6.31 23.00 14.45
CA ASN A 12 -7.40 22.16 14.94
C ASN A 12 -8.75 22.44 14.24
N PRO A 13 -9.17 23.70 14.02
CA PRO A 13 -10.37 24.00 13.22
C PRO A 13 -10.27 23.53 11.76
N LYS A 14 -9.07 23.57 11.16
CA LYS A 14 -8.84 23.09 9.80
C LYS A 14 -8.93 21.57 9.72
N ILE A 15 -8.39 20.84 10.69
CA ILE A 15 -8.54 19.38 10.77
C ILE A 15 -10.02 19.02 10.91
N GLU A 16 -10.75 19.72 11.78
CA GLU A 16 -12.19 19.51 11.93
C GLU A 16 -12.93 19.76 10.60
N TYR A 17 -12.65 20.88 9.94
CA TYR A 17 -13.22 21.20 8.62
C TYR A 17 -12.93 20.11 7.58
N TYR A 18 -11.67 19.73 7.38
CA TYR A 18 -11.28 18.75 6.36
C TYR A 18 -11.77 17.33 6.67
N SER A 19 -11.90 16.98 7.95
CA SER A 19 -12.42 15.66 8.37
C SER A 19 -13.91 15.46 8.16
N ARG A 20 -14.67 16.53 7.88
CA ARG A 20 -16.10 16.43 7.55
C ARG A 20 -16.33 15.97 6.10
N PHE A 21 -15.30 16.06 5.25
CA PHE A 21 -15.38 15.58 3.88
C PHE A 21 -15.03 14.10 3.81
N SER A 22 -15.76 13.37 2.98
CA SER A 22 -15.44 11.98 2.66
C SER A 22 -14.33 11.92 1.61
N PRO A 23 -13.31 11.06 1.78
CA PRO A 23 -12.31 10.80 0.74
C PRO A 23 -12.96 10.35 -0.56
N SER A 24 -12.44 10.82 -1.69
CA SER A 24 -12.94 10.49 -3.03
C SER A 24 -12.28 9.19 -3.53
N PRO A 25 -12.99 8.05 -3.63
CA PRO A 25 -12.41 6.83 -4.17
C PRO A 25 -12.17 6.98 -5.67
N LEU A 26 -10.99 6.53 -6.14
CA LEU A 26 -10.64 6.46 -7.55
C LEU A 26 -10.46 5.01 -7.98
N SER A 27 -11.08 4.64 -9.10
CA SER A 27 -10.87 3.35 -9.75
C SER A 27 -9.55 3.34 -10.52
N ILE A 28 -9.00 2.14 -10.75
CA ILE A 28 -7.80 1.98 -11.60
C ILE A 28 -8.06 2.49 -13.03
N LYS A 29 -9.29 2.31 -13.54
CA LYS A 29 -9.71 2.87 -14.82
C LYS A 29 -9.55 4.39 -14.86
N GLN A 30 -10.02 5.11 -13.84
CA GLN A 30 -9.87 6.56 -13.77
C GLN A 30 -8.40 6.99 -13.72
N PHE A 31 -7.53 6.27 -13.00
CA PHE A 31 -6.08 6.55 -13.02
C PHE A 31 -5.49 6.33 -14.41
N LEU A 32 -5.86 5.24 -15.08
CA LEU A 32 -5.37 4.89 -16.41
C LEU A 32 -5.83 5.91 -17.46
N ASP A 33 -7.13 6.22 -17.50
CA ASP A 33 -7.74 7.16 -18.44
C ASP A 33 -7.13 8.57 -18.23
N PHE A 34 -6.89 8.97 -16.98
CA PHE A 34 -6.21 10.23 -16.67
C PHE A 34 -4.78 10.26 -17.20
N GLY A 35 -3.96 9.25 -16.86
CA GLY A 35 -2.54 9.26 -17.21
C GLY A 35 -2.24 8.96 -18.68
N ARG A 36 -3.17 8.33 -19.41
CA ARG A 36 -3.03 8.02 -20.85
C ARG A 36 -3.49 9.17 -21.75
N ASP A 37 -4.70 9.67 -21.51
CA ASP A 37 -5.39 10.53 -22.47
C ASP A 37 -5.42 12.00 -22.03
N ASN A 38 -5.32 12.27 -20.73
CA ASN A 38 -5.55 13.58 -20.13
C ASN A 38 -4.50 13.96 -19.06
N ALA A 39 -3.24 13.58 -19.26
CA ALA A 39 -2.14 13.80 -18.30
C ALA A 39 -1.85 15.30 -18.11
N CYS A 40 -2.72 15.98 -17.36
CA CYS A 40 -2.71 17.41 -17.12
C CYS A 40 -2.29 17.66 -15.68
N GLU A 41 -1.07 18.12 -15.49
CA GLU A 41 -0.48 18.38 -14.17
C GLU A 41 -1.36 19.34 -13.34
N LYS A 42 -1.87 20.41 -13.95
CA LYS A 42 -2.78 21.36 -13.29
C LYS A 42 -4.03 20.69 -12.74
N THR A 43 -4.61 19.75 -13.48
CA THR A 43 -5.80 19.01 -13.02
C THR A 43 -5.45 18.10 -11.85
N SER A 44 -4.31 17.40 -11.92
CA SER A 44 -3.82 16.56 -10.83
C SER A 44 -3.53 17.38 -9.57
N TYR A 45 -2.82 18.50 -9.70
CA TYR A 45 -2.56 19.46 -8.62
C TYR A 45 -3.84 19.94 -7.95
N MET A 46 -4.83 20.38 -8.74
CA MET A 46 -6.10 20.92 -8.23
C MET A 46 -6.91 19.86 -7.46
N PHE A 47 -6.83 18.61 -7.87
CA PHE A 47 -7.44 17.48 -7.15
C PHE A 47 -6.66 17.17 -5.86
N LEU A 48 -5.35 16.94 -5.95
CA LEU A 48 -4.52 16.47 -4.83
C LEU A 48 -4.39 17.48 -3.70
N ARG A 49 -4.30 18.78 -4.00
CA ARG A 49 -4.24 19.84 -2.96
C ARG A 49 -5.49 19.88 -2.08
N LYS A 50 -6.61 19.28 -2.51
CA LYS A 50 -7.84 19.14 -1.71
C LYS A 50 -7.96 17.73 -1.13
N GLU A 51 -7.75 16.70 -1.94
CA GLU A 51 -7.95 15.30 -1.55
C GLU A 51 -6.94 14.84 -0.49
N LEU A 52 -5.66 15.25 -0.58
CA LEU A 52 -4.63 14.83 0.39
C LEU A 52 -4.90 15.39 1.80
N PRO A 53 -5.22 16.68 2.00
CA PRO A 53 -5.67 17.19 3.30
C PRO A 53 -6.90 16.47 3.86
N VAL A 54 -7.89 16.14 3.02
CA VAL A 54 -9.08 15.38 3.45
C VAL A 54 -8.67 14.02 4.03
N ARG A 55 -7.83 13.25 3.33
CA ARG A 55 -7.38 11.93 3.79
C ARG A 55 -6.55 12.01 5.07
N LEU A 56 -5.66 13.00 5.17
CA LEU A 56 -4.85 13.22 6.37
C LEU A 56 -5.71 13.60 7.57
N ALA A 57 -6.65 14.53 7.40
CA ALA A 57 -7.54 14.96 8.47
C ALA A 57 -8.44 13.83 8.99
N ASN A 58 -9.02 13.03 8.08
CA ASN A 58 -9.78 11.83 8.46
C ASN A 58 -8.91 10.83 9.23
N THR A 59 -7.70 10.56 8.76
CA THR A 59 -6.77 9.64 9.44
C THR A 59 -6.37 10.16 10.83
N MET A 60 -6.06 11.45 10.95
CA MET A 60 -5.71 12.07 12.23
C MET A 60 -6.88 12.03 13.24
N ARG A 61 -8.12 12.20 12.76
CA ARG A 61 -9.31 12.04 13.59
C ARG A 61 -9.46 10.61 14.10
N GLU A 62 -9.26 9.62 13.24
CA GLU A 62 -9.30 8.21 13.64
C GLU A 62 -8.20 7.87 14.65
N VAL A 63 -6.98 8.38 14.45
CA VAL A 63 -5.88 8.19 15.40
C VAL A 63 -6.27 8.72 16.78
N ASN A 64 -6.92 9.88 16.86
CA ASN A 64 -7.36 10.48 18.12
C ASN A 64 -8.51 9.72 18.82
N LEU A 65 -9.09 8.69 18.19
CA LEU A 65 -10.06 7.78 18.81
C LEU A 65 -9.40 6.55 19.46
N LEU A 66 -8.09 6.38 19.29
CA LEU A 66 -7.35 5.33 19.97
C LEU A 66 -7.33 5.54 21.49
N PRO A 67 -7.16 4.46 22.28
CA PRO A 67 -7.04 4.58 23.73
C PRO A 67 -5.92 5.53 24.14
N ASP A 68 -6.15 6.39 25.14
CA ASP A 68 -5.16 7.36 25.64
C ASP A 68 -3.80 6.73 25.97
N LYS A 69 -3.84 5.52 26.53
CA LYS A 69 -2.64 4.73 26.82
C LYS A 69 -1.82 4.46 25.57
N LEU A 70 -2.45 4.10 24.45
CA LEU A 70 -1.76 3.89 23.17
C LEU A 70 -1.32 5.23 22.55
N LEU A 71 -2.18 6.25 22.59
CA LEU A 71 -1.86 7.60 22.10
C LEU A 71 -0.64 8.23 22.81
N SER A 72 -0.44 7.89 24.08
CA SER A 72 0.69 8.39 24.87
C SER A 72 2.04 7.76 24.49
N GLN A 73 2.05 6.68 23.70
CA GLN A 73 3.27 6.00 23.31
C GLN A 73 4.14 6.87 22.38
N PRO A 74 5.47 6.93 22.59
CA PRO A 74 6.36 7.83 21.85
C PRO A 74 6.30 7.59 20.34
N SER A 75 6.20 6.34 19.90
CA SER A 75 6.12 6.00 18.49
C SER A 75 4.80 6.47 17.85
N VAL A 76 3.67 6.35 18.54
CA VAL A 76 2.36 6.86 18.06
C VAL A 76 2.37 8.39 17.96
N ARG A 77 2.96 9.07 18.94
CA ARG A 77 3.10 10.54 18.93
C ARG A 77 4.00 11.03 17.78
N LEU A 78 5.03 10.28 17.43
CA LEU A 78 5.89 10.58 16.29
C LEU A 78 5.10 10.51 14.97
N VAL A 79 4.28 9.46 14.79
CA VAL A 79 3.39 9.34 13.63
C VAL A 79 2.40 10.50 13.57
N GLN A 80 1.75 10.85 14.69
CA GLN A 80 0.85 12.02 14.73
C GLN A 80 1.56 13.32 14.30
N LYS A 81 2.82 13.51 14.70
CA LYS A 81 3.62 14.67 14.30
C LYS A 81 3.88 14.69 12.79
N TRP A 82 4.21 13.56 12.17
CA TRP A 82 4.42 13.48 10.72
C TRP A 82 3.15 13.80 9.93
N TYR A 83 1.99 13.26 10.36
CA TYR A 83 0.70 13.55 9.74
C TYR A 83 0.33 15.03 9.87
N MET A 84 0.47 15.59 11.08
CA MET A 84 0.22 17.01 11.31
C MET A 84 1.12 17.91 10.46
N GLN A 85 2.42 17.62 10.40
CA GLN A 85 3.35 18.40 9.60
C GLN A 85 2.96 18.38 8.12
N SER A 86 2.68 17.19 7.58
CA SER A 86 2.27 17.04 6.18
C SER A 86 0.95 17.74 5.88
N PHE A 87 0.01 17.71 6.82
CA PHE A 87 -1.26 18.41 6.69
C PHE A 87 -1.05 19.93 6.63
N VAL A 88 -0.24 20.49 7.53
CA VAL A 88 0.06 21.93 7.56
C VAL A 88 0.73 22.39 6.27
N GLU A 89 1.76 21.69 5.81
CA GLU A 89 2.49 22.04 4.59
C GLU A 89 1.57 21.98 3.35
N LEU A 90 0.62 21.04 3.29
CA LEU A 90 -0.36 20.98 2.20
C LEU A 90 -1.37 22.14 2.23
N LEU A 91 -1.69 22.69 3.41
CA LEU A 91 -2.62 23.82 3.51
C LEU A 91 -2.10 25.10 2.86
N ASP A 92 -0.78 25.26 2.74
CA ASP A 92 -0.17 26.40 2.04
C ASP A 92 -0.58 26.46 0.55
N TYR A 93 -1.04 25.33 -0.02
CA TYR A 93 -1.47 25.21 -1.42
C TYR A 93 -2.99 25.31 -1.60
N GLU A 94 -3.77 25.42 -0.53
CA GLU A 94 -5.25 25.47 -0.56
C GLU A 94 -5.77 26.53 -1.53
N ASN A 95 -5.16 27.73 -1.48
CA ASN A 95 -5.57 28.89 -2.29
C ASN A 95 -4.55 29.25 -3.39
N ARG A 96 -3.42 28.53 -3.49
CA ARG A 96 -2.35 28.82 -4.48
C ARG A 96 -2.78 28.34 -5.87
N LYS A 97 -2.89 29.26 -6.83
CA LYS A 97 -3.42 28.95 -8.17
C LYS A 97 -2.40 28.16 -9.02
N PRO A 98 -2.85 27.26 -9.92
CA PRO A 98 -1.95 26.50 -10.80
C PRO A 98 -1.27 27.36 -11.88
N GLU A 99 -1.69 28.62 -12.07
CA GLU A 99 -1.04 29.59 -12.94
C GLU A 99 0.20 30.26 -12.30
N ASP A 100 0.42 30.08 -11.00
CA ASP A 100 1.63 30.56 -10.34
C ASP A 100 2.86 29.79 -10.89
N PRO A 101 3.89 30.49 -11.42
CA PRO A 101 5.05 29.89 -12.09
C PRO A 101 5.77 28.79 -11.30
N HIS A 102 5.72 28.83 -9.97
CA HIS A 102 6.43 27.87 -9.12
C HIS A 102 5.50 26.85 -8.44
N ALA A 103 4.18 27.05 -8.48
CA ALA A 103 3.25 26.26 -7.66
C ALA A 103 3.28 24.77 -7.95
N LEU A 104 3.37 24.37 -9.21
CA LEU A 104 3.35 22.96 -9.61
C LEU A 104 4.64 22.24 -9.17
N ASN A 105 5.80 22.85 -9.47
CA ASN A 105 7.10 22.30 -9.11
C ASN A 105 7.31 22.25 -7.58
N ASP A 106 6.96 23.33 -6.86
CA ASP A 106 7.08 23.34 -5.39
C ASP A 106 6.14 22.29 -4.76
N PHE A 107 4.95 22.08 -5.33
CA PHE A 107 4.03 21.06 -4.87
C PHE A 107 4.55 19.65 -5.13
N LEU A 108 5.13 19.40 -6.31
CA LEU A 108 5.78 18.13 -6.65
C LEU A 108 6.88 17.78 -5.63
N GLU A 109 7.77 18.73 -5.33
CA GLU A 109 8.83 18.56 -4.32
C GLU A 109 8.25 18.30 -2.93
N LEU A 110 7.21 19.04 -2.53
CA LEU A 110 6.51 18.80 -1.27
C LEU A 110 5.94 17.37 -1.21
N LEU A 111 5.35 16.86 -2.30
CA LEU A 111 4.84 15.50 -2.32
C LEU A 111 5.95 14.46 -2.16
N ILE A 112 7.13 14.69 -2.72
CA ILE A 112 8.32 13.84 -2.54
C ILE A 112 8.77 13.87 -1.07
N GLU A 113 8.84 15.05 -0.45
CA GLU A 113 9.18 15.18 0.96
C GLU A 113 8.18 14.48 1.88
N ILE A 114 6.88 14.66 1.63
CA ILE A 114 5.81 13.98 2.37
C ILE A 114 5.93 12.47 2.21
N ARG A 115 6.13 11.96 0.99
CA ARG A 115 6.34 10.52 0.73
C ARG A 115 7.49 9.98 1.55
N ASN A 116 8.63 10.67 1.54
CA ASN A 116 9.84 10.25 2.26
C ASN A 116 9.64 10.27 3.77
N ARG A 117 9.03 11.34 4.31
CA ARG A 117 8.68 11.45 5.73
C ARG A 117 7.79 10.32 6.22
N HIS A 118 6.89 9.84 5.36
CA HIS A 118 5.94 8.78 5.72
C HIS A 118 6.48 7.37 5.51
N ASN A 119 7.70 7.17 5.02
CA ASN A 119 8.24 5.84 4.71
C ASN A 119 8.18 4.88 5.91
N ASP A 120 8.58 5.34 7.09
CA ASP A 120 8.67 4.52 8.30
C ASP A 120 7.39 4.51 9.15
N VAL A 121 6.27 5.02 8.64
CA VAL A 121 4.99 5.03 9.40
C VAL A 121 4.54 3.63 9.81
N VAL A 122 4.70 2.62 8.95
CA VAL A 122 4.28 1.24 9.26
C VAL A 122 5.12 0.64 10.40
N PRO A 123 6.47 0.57 10.32
CA PRO A 123 7.27 0.04 11.42
C PRO A 123 7.14 0.88 12.69
N THR A 124 7.03 2.21 12.59
CA THR A 124 6.86 3.08 13.76
C THR A 124 5.51 2.86 14.44
N MET A 125 4.41 2.72 13.68
CA MET A 125 3.10 2.45 14.28
C MET A 125 3.07 1.06 14.93
N ALA A 126 3.68 0.04 14.30
CA ALA A 126 3.85 -1.28 14.89
C ALA A 126 4.63 -1.22 16.22
N GLN A 127 5.72 -0.45 16.25
CA GLN A 127 6.48 -0.21 17.48
C GLN A 127 5.63 0.43 18.57
N GLY A 128 4.74 1.37 18.24
CA GLY A 128 3.80 1.97 19.19
C GLY A 128 2.83 0.96 19.81
N VAL A 129 2.38 -0.02 19.04
CA VAL A 129 1.54 -1.12 19.55
C VAL A 129 2.34 -2.07 20.43
N ILE A 130 3.61 -2.33 20.10
CA ILE A 130 4.53 -3.13 20.94
C ILE A 130 4.78 -2.42 22.27
N GLU A 131 5.13 -1.13 22.26
CA GLU A 131 5.33 -0.30 23.46
C GLU A 131 4.10 -0.34 24.38
N TYR A 132 2.91 -0.25 23.80
CA TYR A 132 1.65 -0.38 24.53
C TYR A 132 1.50 -1.78 25.16
N LYS A 133 1.70 -2.84 24.38
CA LYS A 133 1.54 -4.24 24.82
C LYS A 133 2.52 -4.59 25.94
N GLU A 134 3.76 -4.16 25.85
CA GLU A 134 4.79 -4.40 26.87
C GLU A 134 4.44 -3.70 28.20
N LYS A 135 3.87 -2.49 28.13
CA LYS A 135 3.58 -1.68 29.32
C LYS A 135 2.25 -2.02 29.99
N PHE A 136 1.24 -2.41 29.22
CA PHE A 136 -0.14 -2.57 29.72
C PHE A 136 -0.70 -3.99 29.56
N GLY A 137 0.04 -4.90 28.92
CA GLY A 137 -0.41 -6.25 28.65
C GLY A 137 -1.36 -6.35 27.45
N PHE A 138 -2.00 -7.51 27.32
CA PHE A 138 -2.95 -7.80 26.24
C PHE A 138 -4.38 -7.79 26.78
N ASP A 139 -5.23 -6.99 26.14
CA ASP A 139 -6.67 -6.93 26.38
C ASP A 139 -7.39 -7.29 25.06
N PRO A 140 -8.17 -8.39 25.00
CA PRO A 140 -8.87 -8.83 23.78
C PRO A 140 -9.81 -7.78 23.17
N PHE A 141 -10.50 -7.00 24.01
CA PHE A 141 -11.44 -5.99 23.54
C PHE A 141 -10.71 -4.81 22.90
N ILE A 142 -9.66 -4.32 23.56
CA ILE A 142 -8.82 -3.25 23.03
C ILE A 142 -8.09 -3.71 21.77
N SER A 143 -7.63 -4.96 21.73
CA SER A 143 -6.98 -5.54 20.56
C SER A 143 -7.88 -5.51 19.32
N SER A 144 -9.17 -5.80 19.47
CA SER A 144 -10.12 -5.77 18.35
C SER A 144 -10.31 -4.34 17.81
N ASN A 145 -10.37 -3.34 18.69
CA ASN A 145 -10.46 -1.93 18.30
C ASN A 145 -9.16 -1.44 17.63
N ILE A 146 -8.00 -1.86 18.14
CA ILE A 146 -6.70 -1.56 17.54
C ILE A 146 -6.62 -2.19 16.15
N GLN A 147 -7.04 -3.44 15.98
CA GLN A 147 -7.04 -4.12 14.68
C GLN A 147 -7.91 -3.35 13.66
N TYR A 148 -9.15 -3.04 14.03
CA TYR A 148 -10.05 -2.25 13.17
C TYR A 148 -9.45 -0.90 12.76
N PHE A 149 -8.80 -0.21 13.71
CA PHE A 149 -8.10 1.03 13.42
C PHE A 149 -6.92 0.81 12.45
N LEU A 150 -6.06 -0.18 12.71
CA LEU A 150 -4.86 -0.44 11.90
C LEU A 150 -5.22 -0.79 10.45
N ASP A 151 -6.28 -1.57 10.24
CA ASP A 151 -6.74 -1.93 8.91
C ASP A 151 -7.13 -0.67 8.10
N ARG A 152 -7.87 0.24 8.72
CA ARG A 152 -8.27 1.51 8.10
C ARG A 152 -7.09 2.46 7.90
N PHE A 153 -6.24 2.57 8.92
CA PHE A 153 -5.05 3.42 8.90
C PHE A 153 -4.10 3.02 7.76
N TYR A 154 -3.81 1.73 7.63
CA TYR A 154 -2.93 1.23 6.57
C TYR A 154 -3.58 1.26 5.20
N THR A 155 -4.90 1.03 5.09
CA THR A 155 -5.63 1.20 3.83
C THR A 155 -5.58 2.65 3.35
N ASN A 156 -5.84 3.62 4.24
CA ASN A 156 -5.73 5.04 3.93
C ASN A 156 -4.31 5.40 3.49
N ARG A 157 -3.28 4.89 4.18
CA ARG A 157 -1.87 5.13 3.82
C ARG A 157 -1.51 4.56 2.45
N ILE A 158 -1.96 3.35 2.11
CA ILE A 158 -1.77 2.77 0.77
C ILE A 158 -2.40 3.69 -0.28
N SER A 159 -3.63 4.16 -0.04
CA SER A 159 -4.32 5.07 -0.94
C SER A 159 -3.61 6.42 -1.09
N PHE A 160 -3.02 6.93 -0.01
CA PHE A 160 -2.29 8.19 0.03
C PHE A 160 -0.98 8.09 -0.76
N ARG A 161 -0.23 7.00 -0.54
CA ARG A 161 0.98 6.69 -1.31
C ARG A 161 0.67 6.46 -2.79
N MET A 162 -0.47 5.84 -3.12
CA MET A 162 -0.93 5.67 -4.50
C MET A 162 -1.13 7.01 -5.20
N LEU A 163 -1.83 7.96 -4.58
CA LEU A 163 -2.05 9.29 -5.14
C LEU A 163 -0.74 10.06 -5.37
N ILE A 164 0.13 10.07 -4.36
CA ILE A 164 1.41 10.77 -4.45
C ILE A 164 2.29 10.14 -5.54
N ASN A 165 2.43 8.81 -5.54
CA ASN A 165 3.25 8.11 -6.52
C ASN A 165 2.78 8.36 -7.95
N GLN A 166 1.46 8.37 -8.19
CA GLN A 166 0.90 8.65 -9.50
C GLN A 166 1.28 10.05 -9.99
N HIS A 167 1.17 11.07 -9.14
CA HIS A 167 1.58 12.43 -9.51
C HIS A 167 3.08 12.53 -9.76
N THR A 168 3.90 11.99 -8.84
CA THR A 168 5.36 12.10 -8.95
C THR A 168 5.93 11.31 -10.14
N LEU A 169 5.30 10.19 -10.53
CA LEU A 169 5.76 9.39 -11.67
C LEU A 169 5.28 9.94 -13.01
N LEU A 170 4.14 10.64 -13.05
CA LEU A 170 3.63 11.24 -14.29
C LEU A 170 4.26 12.60 -14.60
N PHE A 171 4.55 13.40 -13.58
CA PHE A 171 4.98 14.79 -13.75
C PHE A 171 6.38 15.07 -13.18
N GLY A 172 7.01 14.10 -12.50
CA GLY A 172 8.38 14.24 -12.02
C GLY A 172 9.43 13.97 -13.09
N ASN A 173 10.66 14.39 -12.79
CA ASN A 173 11.82 14.20 -13.69
C ASN A 173 12.31 12.74 -13.75
N ASP A 174 11.86 11.89 -12.82
CA ASP A 174 12.13 10.45 -12.83
C ASP A 174 11.22 9.75 -13.85
N THR A 175 11.51 9.89 -15.14
CA THR A 175 11.01 8.93 -16.12
C THR A 175 11.56 7.57 -15.72
N ASN A 176 10.72 6.60 -15.33
CA ASN A 176 11.17 5.27 -14.96
C ASN A 176 11.61 4.53 -16.23
N PRO A 177 12.92 4.50 -16.59
CA PRO A 177 13.35 4.03 -17.90
C PRO A 177 13.19 2.51 -18.01
N ALA A 178 13.09 1.82 -16.87
CA ALA A 178 12.89 0.39 -16.79
C ALA A 178 11.49 -0.06 -17.23
N HIS A 179 10.49 0.82 -17.13
CA HIS A 179 9.10 0.48 -17.45
C HIS A 179 8.39 1.58 -18.25
N PRO A 180 8.80 1.82 -19.51
CA PRO A 180 8.28 2.92 -20.33
C PRO A 180 6.80 2.75 -20.72
N LYS A 181 6.22 1.57 -20.51
CA LYS A 181 4.80 1.28 -20.81
C LYS A 181 3.87 1.53 -19.61
N HIS A 182 4.41 1.82 -18.43
CA HIS A 182 3.60 2.06 -17.25
C HIS A 182 2.99 3.47 -17.30
N ILE A 183 1.77 3.58 -16.76
CA ILE A 183 1.11 4.86 -16.53
C ILE A 183 1.20 5.13 -15.03
N GLY A 184 2.18 5.98 -14.67
CA GLY A 184 2.61 6.14 -13.29
C GLY A 184 3.09 4.80 -12.72
N SER A 185 2.44 4.32 -11.66
CA SER A 185 2.72 3.01 -11.07
C SER A 185 1.85 1.87 -11.60
N ILE A 186 0.98 2.11 -12.58
CA ILE A 186 0.05 1.10 -13.12
C ILE A 186 0.63 0.51 -14.40
N ASP A 187 0.67 -0.82 -14.47
CA ASP A 187 0.95 -1.55 -15.70
C ASP A 187 -0.39 -1.97 -16.34
N PRO A 188 -0.70 -1.49 -17.56
CA PRO A 188 -1.91 -1.90 -18.29
C PRO A 188 -1.88 -3.35 -18.75
N THR A 189 -0.71 -4.01 -18.74
CA THR A 189 -0.49 -5.36 -19.25
C THR A 189 0.30 -6.20 -18.26
N CYS A 190 0.04 -6.03 -16.96
CA CYS A 190 0.76 -6.70 -15.86
C CYS A 190 0.70 -8.22 -16.01
N SER A 191 1.87 -8.84 -16.26
CA SER A 191 2.04 -10.28 -16.33
C SER A 191 2.07 -10.86 -14.93
N VAL A 192 0.99 -11.55 -14.52
CA VAL A 192 0.86 -12.04 -13.14
C VAL A 192 1.92 -13.11 -12.83
N ALA A 193 2.24 -13.97 -13.79
CA ALA A 193 3.26 -15.01 -13.64
C ALA A 193 4.67 -14.45 -13.47
N GLU A 194 5.00 -13.33 -14.11
CA GLU A 194 6.28 -12.64 -13.92
C GLU A 194 6.39 -12.08 -12.50
N VAL A 195 5.35 -11.38 -12.03
CA VAL A 195 5.36 -10.83 -10.66
C VAL A 195 5.41 -11.94 -9.60
N VAL A 196 4.78 -13.09 -9.86
CA VAL A 196 4.91 -14.29 -9.02
C VAL A 196 6.35 -14.79 -8.97
N SER A 197 7.00 -14.91 -10.13
CA SER A 197 8.41 -15.34 -10.21
C SER A 197 9.34 -14.37 -9.49
N ASP A 198 9.23 -13.07 -9.74
CA ASP A 198 10.06 -12.04 -9.11
C ASP A 198 9.93 -12.03 -7.58
N ALA A 199 8.69 -12.14 -7.08
CA ALA A 199 8.40 -12.18 -5.65
C ALA A 199 8.95 -13.46 -5.01
N TYR A 200 8.81 -14.60 -5.69
CA TYR A 200 9.37 -15.87 -5.25
C TYR A 200 10.90 -15.83 -5.23
N ASP A 201 11.56 -15.34 -6.28
CA ASP A 201 13.03 -15.30 -6.35
C ASP A 201 13.61 -14.41 -5.26
N THR A 202 12.96 -13.28 -4.97
CA THR A 202 13.35 -12.40 -3.86
C THR A 202 13.17 -13.07 -2.51
N ALA A 203 12.05 -13.77 -2.29
CA ALA A 203 11.81 -14.52 -1.06
C ALA A 203 12.79 -15.70 -0.92
N LYS A 204 13.12 -16.38 -2.03
CA LYS A 204 14.05 -17.49 -2.11
C LYS A 204 15.44 -17.05 -1.71
N MET A 205 15.94 -15.94 -2.24
CA MET A 205 17.24 -15.38 -1.85
C MET A 205 17.34 -15.11 -0.34
N LEU A 206 16.25 -14.63 0.27
CA LEU A 206 16.20 -14.46 1.73
C LEU A 206 16.18 -15.81 2.45
N CYS A 207 15.34 -16.75 2.01
CA CYS A 207 15.24 -18.08 2.59
C CYS A 207 16.60 -18.81 2.56
N GLU A 208 17.28 -18.83 1.41
CA GLU A 208 18.60 -19.43 1.24
C GLU A 208 19.65 -18.75 2.13
N LYS A 209 19.57 -17.43 2.31
CA LYS A 209 20.47 -16.71 3.22
C LYS A 209 20.30 -17.12 4.69
N TYR A 210 19.08 -17.42 5.14
CA TYR A 210 18.80 -17.77 6.54
C TYR A 210 18.88 -19.26 6.82
N TYR A 211 18.44 -20.11 5.88
CA TYR A 211 18.28 -21.55 6.07
C TYR A 211 19.20 -22.40 5.19
N LEU A 212 20.00 -21.79 4.31
CA LEU A 212 20.87 -22.46 3.33
C LEU A 212 20.12 -23.38 2.34
N ALA A 213 18.79 -23.32 2.32
CA ALA A 213 17.92 -24.07 1.45
C ALA A 213 16.61 -23.31 1.22
N ALA A 214 15.94 -23.60 0.11
CA ALA A 214 14.61 -23.09 -0.20
C ALA A 214 13.83 -24.09 -1.10
N PRO A 215 12.50 -24.20 -0.94
CA PRO A 215 11.68 -25.04 -1.79
C PRO A 215 11.59 -24.46 -3.21
N GLY A 216 11.47 -25.33 -4.23
CA GLY A 216 11.24 -24.92 -5.63
C GLY A 216 9.87 -24.26 -5.85
N LEU A 217 9.66 -23.62 -7.00
CA LEU A 217 8.38 -23.03 -7.41
C LEU A 217 7.73 -23.85 -8.54
N GLN A 218 6.42 -24.04 -8.47
CA GLN A 218 5.60 -24.54 -9.57
C GLN A 218 4.45 -23.55 -9.83
N ILE A 219 4.39 -22.98 -11.03
CA ILE A 219 3.33 -22.05 -11.44
C ILE A 219 2.35 -22.77 -12.37
N GLU A 220 1.06 -22.72 -12.06
CA GLU A 220 -0.03 -23.19 -12.91
C GLU A 220 -0.97 -22.02 -13.24
N GLU A 221 -1.18 -21.74 -14.53
CA GLU A 221 -2.12 -20.72 -14.99
C GLU A 221 -3.40 -21.34 -15.56
N PHE A 222 -4.56 -20.78 -15.18
CA PHE A 222 -5.84 -21.12 -15.77
C PHE A 222 -6.60 -19.86 -16.19
N ASN A 223 -6.55 -19.56 -17.50
CA ASN A 223 -7.19 -18.40 -18.07
C ASN A 223 -8.55 -18.76 -18.69
N MET A 224 -9.65 -18.51 -17.97
CA MET A 224 -10.99 -18.81 -18.46
C MET A 224 -11.37 -17.94 -19.67
N LYS A 225 -10.89 -16.70 -19.73
CA LYS A 225 -11.17 -15.76 -20.83
C LYS A 225 -10.45 -16.15 -22.11
N ALA A 226 -9.21 -16.65 -22.01
CA ALA A 226 -8.39 -17.06 -23.14
C ALA A 226 -7.40 -18.18 -22.73
N PRO A 227 -7.78 -19.47 -22.80
CA PRO A 227 -7.03 -20.59 -22.23
C PRO A 227 -5.57 -20.76 -22.70
N LYS A 228 -5.21 -20.20 -23.86
CA LYS A 228 -3.86 -20.30 -24.44
C LYS A 228 -3.02 -19.02 -24.29
N LYS A 229 -3.53 -18.00 -23.60
CA LYS A 229 -2.82 -16.73 -23.38
C LYS A 229 -2.40 -16.60 -21.92
N PRO A 230 -1.21 -16.02 -21.67
CA PRO A 230 -0.77 -15.71 -20.30
C PRO A 230 -1.79 -14.80 -19.60
N ILE A 231 -1.89 -14.90 -18.28
CA ILE A 231 -2.82 -14.07 -17.50
C ILE A 231 -2.23 -12.67 -17.35
N GLN A 232 -2.90 -11.70 -17.97
CA GLN A 232 -2.58 -10.28 -17.87
C GLN A 232 -3.74 -9.50 -17.25
N VAL A 233 -3.41 -8.53 -16.39
CA VAL A 233 -4.38 -7.64 -15.75
C VAL A 233 -3.87 -6.21 -15.71
N VAL A 234 -4.79 -5.24 -15.61
CA VAL A 234 -4.41 -3.85 -15.30
C VAL A 234 -4.22 -3.76 -13.78
N TYR A 235 -2.98 -3.63 -13.32
CA TYR A 235 -2.66 -3.60 -11.88
C TYR A 235 -1.45 -2.71 -11.56
N VAL A 236 -1.17 -2.54 -10.28
CA VAL A 236 0.08 -1.94 -9.79
C VAL A 236 1.05 -3.08 -9.43
N PRO A 237 2.07 -3.38 -10.25
CA PRO A 237 2.93 -4.57 -10.06
C PRO A 237 3.59 -4.62 -8.68
N SER A 238 4.03 -3.47 -8.15
CA SER A 238 4.67 -3.41 -6.82
C SER A 238 3.74 -3.81 -5.68
N HIS A 239 2.43 -3.50 -5.76
CA HIS A 239 1.47 -3.96 -4.76
C HIS A 239 1.30 -5.47 -4.79
N LEU A 240 1.19 -6.03 -6.00
CA LEU A 240 1.09 -7.48 -6.20
C LEU A 240 2.35 -8.21 -5.71
N PHE A 241 3.52 -7.69 -6.07
CA PHE A 241 4.81 -8.17 -5.62
C PHE A 241 4.88 -8.21 -4.09
N HIS A 242 4.53 -7.13 -3.39
CA HIS A 242 4.58 -7.08 -1.93
C HIS A 242 3.68 -8.14 -1.28
N MET A 243 2.46 -8.35 -1.78
CA MET A 243 1.57 -9.40 -1.26
C MET A 243 2.17 -10.80 -1.46
N LEU A 244 2.65 -11.09 -2.67
CA LEU A 244 3.21 -12.40 -3.00
C LEU A 244 4.52 -12.66 -2.27
N PHE A 245 5.37 -11.64 -2.12
CA PHE A 245 6.64 -11.73 -1.40
C PHE A 245 6.44 -12.11 0.07
N GLU A 246 5.49 -11.47 0.76
CA GLU A 246 5.17 -11.82 2.15
C GLU A 246 4.62 -13.25 2.26
N LEU A 247 3.76 -13.67 1.32
CA LEU A 247 3.24 -15.03 1.26
C LEU A 247 4.32 -16.07 1.00
N PHE A 248 5.23 -15.82 0.07
CA PHE A 248 6.32 -16.73 -0.24
C PHE A 248 7.30 -16.84 0.92
N LYS A 249 7.67 -15.74 1.60
CA LYS A 249 8.48 -15.81 2.82
C LYS A 249 7.86 -16.73 3.87
N ASN A 250 6.56 -16.56 4.15
CA ASN A 250 5.85 -17.37 5.13
C ASN A 250 5.76 -18.85 4.70
N SER A 251 5.46 -19.10 3.42
CA SER A 251 5.36 -20.45 2.85
C SER A 251 6.70 -21.19 2.89
N MET A 252 7.79 -20.51 2.52
CA MET A 252 9.14 -21.04 2.53
C MET A 252 9.60 -21.36 3.95
N ARG A 253 9.44 -20.41 4.88
CA ARG A 253 9.76 -20.60 6.29
C ARG A 253 9.08 -21.84 6.87
N ALA A 254 7.76 -21.93 6.70
CA ALA A 254 6.98 -23.06 7.21
C ALA A 254 7.40 -24.39 6.55
N THR A 255 7.72 -24.39 5.26
CA THR A 255 8.16 -25.59 4.54
C THR A 255 9.50 -26.10 5.05
N VAL A 256 10.48 -25.19 5.22
CA VAL A 256 11.82 -25.52 5.68
C VAL A 256 11.80 -25.98 7.14
N GLU A 257 11.15 -25.24 8.04
CA GLU A 257 11.08 -25.59 9.46
C GLU A 257 10.39 -26.95 9.68
N LEU A 258 9.40 -27.32 8.85
CA LEU A 258 8.73 -28.62 8.94
C LEU A 258 9.59 -29.79 8.43
N HIS A 259 10.45 -29.54 7.44
CA HIS A 259 11.24 -30.58 6.76
C HIS A 259 12.73 -30.55 7.13
N GLU A 260 13.13 -29.80 8.16
CA GLU A 260 14.53 -29.65 8.60
C GLU A 260 15.21 -31.02 8.86
N ASN A 261 14.45 -32.00 9.36
CA ASN A 261 14.93 -33.36 9.64
C ASN A 261 14.47 -34.42 8.61
N SER A 262 13.83 -34.01 7.52
CA SER A 262 13.31 -34.94 6.52
C SER A 262 14.40 -35.36 5.53
N SER A 263 14.47 -36.64 5.23
CA SER A 263 15.34 -37.18 4.16
C SER A 263 14.79 -36.96 2.75
N GLU A 264 13.54 -36.52 2.60
CA GLU A 264 12.83 -36.45 1.31
C GLU A 264 12.98 -35.11 0.56
N GLY A 265 13.84 -34.22 1.06
CA GLY A 265 14.03 -32.89 0.48
C GLY A 265 12.84 -31.94 0.70
N LEU A 266 12.92 -30.73 0.15
CA LEU A 266 11.89 -29.71 0.36
C LEU A 266 10.81 -29.81 -0.73
N PRO A 267 9.52 -29.99 -0.36
CA PRO A 267 8.44 -29.98 -1.34
C PRO A 267 8.30 -28.59 -1.99
N PRO A 268 7.97 -28.51 -3.29
CA PRO A 268 7.86 -27.23 -3.98
C PRO A 268 6.61 -26.46 -3.52
N VAL A 269 6.72 -25.13 -3.51
CA VAL A 269 5.58 -24.23 -3.33
C VAL A 269 4.85 -24.13 -4.67
N LYS A 270 3.52 -24.35 -4.65
CA LYS A 270 2.67 -24.34 -5.84
C LYS A 270 1.85 -23.05 -5.89
N ALA A 271 2.07 -22.23 -6.90
CA ALA A 271 1.31 -21.02 -7.18
C ALA A 271 0.32 -21.27 -8.32
N LYS A 272 -0.99 -21.23 -8.04
CA LYS A 272 -2.04 -21.36 -9.04
C LYS A 272 -2.67 -20.00 -9.32
N VAL A 273 -2.52 -19.50 -10.53
CA VAL A 273 -3.09 -18.24 -11.00
C VAL A 273 -4.30 -18.55 -11.86
N THR A 274 -5.46 -17.99 -11.51
CA THR A 274 -6.70 -18.21 -12.24
C THR A 274 -7.37 -16.89 -12.60
N LEU A 275 -7.80 -16.77 -13.85
CA LEU A 275 -8.55 -15.61 -14.33
C LEU A 275 -9.95 -16.06 -14.74
N GLY A 276 -10.93 -15.72 -13.92
CA GLY A 276 -12.36 -15.91 -14.17
C GLY A 276 -12.97 -14.74 -14.95
N LYS A 277 -14.31 -14.65 -14.98
CA LYS A 277 -15.02 -13.52 -15.61
C LYS A 277 -14.77 -12.22 -14.85
N GLU A 278 -14.90 -12.29 -13.53
CA GLU A 278 -14.84 -11.16 -12.59
C GLU A 278 -13.70 -11.29 -11.59
N ASP A 279 -12.95 -12.39 -11.54
CA ASP A 279 -11.92 -12.56 -10.51
C ASP A 279 -10.56 -12.94 -11.10
N LEU A 280 -9.50 -12.37 -10.51
CA LEU A 280 -8.15 -12.89 -10.57
C LEU A 280 -7.86 -13.50 -9.21
N SER A 281 -7.62 -14.81 -9.14
CA SER A 281 -7.24 -15.47 -7.89
C SER A 281 -5.85 -16.09 -8.01
N ILE A 282 -5.01 -15.85 -7.01
CA ILE A 282 -3.68 -16.42 -6.87
C ILE A 282 -3.66 -17.24 -5.59
N LYS A 283 -3.50 -18.56 -5.74
CA LYS A 283 -3.47 -19.51 -4.64
C LYS A 283 -2.05 -20.01 -4.45
N VAL A 284 -1.48 -19.81 -3.25
CA VAL A 284 -0.16 -20.32 -2.89
C VAL A 284 -0.35 -21.50 -1.93
N ASN A 285 0.04 -22.68 -2.37
CA ASN A 285 -0.02 -23.91 -1.57
C ASN A 285 1.38 -24.35 -1.17
N TYR A 286 1.52 -24.70 0.11
CA TYR A 286 2.72 -25.33 0.65
C TYR A 286 2.26 -26.36 1.69
N THR A 287 2.83 -27.57 1.63
CA THR A 287 2.51 -28.67 2.55
C THR A 287 0.99 -28.97 2.65
N HIS A 288 0.39 -28.91 3.85
CA HIS A 288 -1.04 -29.10 4.12
C HIS A 288 -1.82 -27.78 4.29
N LEU A 289 -1.13 -26.63 4.30
CA LEU A 289 -1.76 -25.32 4.43
C LEU A 289 -1.94 -24.66 3.06
N CYS A 290 -3.03 -23.90 2.96
CA CYS A 290 -3.42 -23.24 1.72
C CYS A 290 -3.76 -21.79 2.03
N ILE A 291 -3.05 -20.86 1.39
CA ILE A 291 -3.41 -19.44 1.46
C ILE A 291 -3.87 -18.99 0.07
N ILE A 292 -5.05 -18.39 0.01
CA ILE A 292 -5.66 -17.88 -1.21
C ILE A 292 -5.68 -16.36 -1.16
N VAL A 293 -5.15 -15.72 -2.20
CA VAL A 293 -5.35 -14.30 -2.47
C VAL A 293 -6.34 -14.17 -3.63
N ALA A 294 -7.48 -13.54 -3.38
CA ALA A 294 -8.48 -13.27 -4.40
C ALA A 294 -8.60 -11.76 -4.66
N PHE A 295 -8.54 -11.37 -5.92
CA PHE A 295 -8.82 -10.02 -6.40
C PHE A 295 -10.09 -10.05 -7.24
N CYS A 296 -11.10 -9.28 -6.86
CA CYS A 296 -12.24 -9.03 -7.72
C CYS A 296 -11.87 -7.98 -8.77
N LEU A 297 -11.89 -8.39 -10.03
CA LEU A 297 -11.89 -7.56 -11.21
C LEU A 297 -13.32 -7.05 -11.45
N SER A 298 -13.49 -5.74 -11.59
CA SER A 298 -14.75 -5.19 -12.09
C SER A 298 -15.07 -5.76 -13.48
N SER A 299 -16.34 -5.70 -13.86
CA SER A 299 -16.88 -6.12 -15.17
C SER A 299 -16.09 -5.58 -16.37
N ASP A 300 -15.41 -4.45 -16.20
CA ASP A 300 -14.63 -3.76 -17.23
C ASP A 300 -13.16 -4.25 -17.31
N GLY A 301 -12.78 -5.28 -16.54
CA GLY A 301 -11.43 -5.84 -16.51
C GLY A 301 -10.44 -5.16 -15.56
N PHE A 302 -10.92 -4.25 -14.69
CA PHE A 302 -10.07 -3.51 -13.74
C PHE A 302 -10.18 -4.09 -12.33
N SER A 303 -9.07 -4.44 -11.70
CA SER A 303 -9.10 -4.90 -10.30
C SER A 303 -9.58 -3.81 -9.35
N ARG A 304 -10.44 -4.17 -8.40
CA ARG A 304 -10.64 -3.36 -7.19
C ARG A 304 -9.54 -3.71 -6.19
N PHE A 305 -9.06 -2.69 -5.49
CA PHE A 305 -8.22 -2.88 -4.31
C PHE A 305 -9.04 -3.61 -3.26
N ILE A 306 -8.87 -4.93 -3.18
CA ILE A 306 -9.48 -5.75 -2.15
C ILE A 306 -8.37 -6.13 -1.19
N SER A 307 -8.63 -5.88 0.09
CA SER A 307 -7.75 -6.34 1.17
C SER A 307 -7.50 -7.84 1.00
N PRO A 308 -6.24 -8.32 1.06
CA PRO A 308 -5.97 -9.74 0.99
C PRO A 308 -6.77 -10.45 2.09
N THR A 309 -7.71 -11.31 1.69
CA THR A 309 -8.45 -12.15 2.64
C THR A 309 -7.56 -13.35 2.92
N PHE A 310 -6.83 -13.32 4.04
CA PHE A 310 -6.08 -14.48 4.51
C PHE A 310 -7.08 -15.49 5.09
N CYS A 311 -7.50 -16.47 4.27
CA CYS A 311 -8.06 -17.70 4.81
C CYS A 311 -6.89 -18.56 5.29
N LEU A 312 -6.74 -18.69 6.61
CA LEU A 312 -5.95 -19.73 7.27
C LEU A 312 -6.80 -21.00 7.41
#